data_AF-A0A7C1XJ43-F1
#
_entry.id   AF-A0A7C1XJ43-F1
#
_cell.length_a   1.000
_cell.length_b   1.000
_cell.length_c   1.000
_cell.angle_alpha   90.00
_cell.angle_beta   90.00
_cell.angle_gamma   90.00
#
_symmetry.space_group_name_H-M   'P 1'
#
loop_
_entity.id
_entity.type
_entity.pdbx_description
1 polymer ?
#
loop_
_entity_poly.entity_id
_entity_poly.type
_entity_poly.pdbx_seq_one_letter_code
_entity_poly.pdbx_strand_id
1 'polypeptide(L)'
;MLPSIRHALSILALLIWSAATAAQAAEPAPDAILKEAMREMVQQLNARRDAIARNPAIVQELAERILLPHVDFVAASRQVLGRHWRRASREQKLAFMREFRTLLLRFYSTALAKYLQDNTLDPAMFVFAP
;
A
#
# COMPACT_ATOMS: atom_id res chain seq x y z
N MET A 1 -41.88 37.76 21.38
CA MET A 1 -40.57 37.81 20.68
C MET A 1 -39.63 36.65 21.04
N LEU A 2 -39.74 36.01 22.22
CA LEU A 2 -38.91 34.84 22.58
C LEU A 2 -39.13 33.54 21.77
N PRO A 3 -40.34 33.17 21.28
CA PRO A 3 -40.52 31.88 20.60
C PRO A 3 -39.87 31.86 19.21
N SER A 4 -39.87 32.96 18.46
CA SER A 4 -39.29 33.04 17.11
C SER A 4 -37.77 32.76 17.10
N ILE A 5 -37.05 33.16 18.15
CA ILE A 5 -35.61 32.91 18.31
C ILE A 5 -35.34 31.41 18.56
N ARG A 6 -36.20 30.72 19.31
CA ARG A 6 -36.07 29.29 19.57
C ARG A 6 -36.22 28.45 18.29
N HIS A 7 -37.17 28.82 17.42
CA HIS A 7 -37.35 28.15 16.13
C HIS A 7 -36.17 28.41 15.19
N ALA A 8 -35.64 29.64 15.18
CA ALA A 8 -34.44 29.97 14.40
C ALA A 8 -33.20 29.16 14.85
N LEU A 9 -33.01 28.98 16.16
CA LEU A 9 -31.94 28.12 16.70
C LEU A 9 -32.14 26.65 16.34
N SER A 10 -33.37 26.13 16.41
CA SER A 10 -33.67 24.74 16.02
C SER A 10 -33.43 24.49 14.53
N ILE A 11 -33.79 25.45 13.66
CA ILE A 11 -33.54 25.36 12.22
C ILE A 11 -32.04 25.41 11.93
N LEU A 12 -31.30 26.30 12.60
CA LEU A 12 -29.85 26.38 12.45
C LEU A 12 -29.16 25.08 12.90
N ALA A 13 -29.58 24.50 14.03
CA ALA A 13 -29.06 23.23 14.51
C ALA A 13 -29.34 22.07 13.54
N LEU A 14 -30.53 22.04 12.93
CA LEU A 14 -30.90 21.04 11.94
C LEU A 14 -30.10 21.19 10.64
N LEU A 15 -29.82 22.42 10.21
CA LEU A 15 -28.99 22.71 9.05
C LEU A 15 -27.53 22.26 9.28
N ILE A 16 -26.97 22.54 10.47
CA ILE A 16 -25.62 22.10 10.84
C ILE A 16 -25.53 20.56 10.89
N TRP A 17 -26.56 19.89 11.42
CA TRP A 17 -26.60 18.42 11.44
C TRP A 17 -26.66 17.83 10.02
N SER A 18 -27.46 18.44 9.13
CA SER A 18 -27.58 17.98 7.74
C SER A 18 -26.29 18.18 6.93
N ALA A 19 -25.51 19.21 7.24
CA ALA A 19 -24.20 19.44 6.63
C ALA A 19 -23.14 18.42 7.09
N ALA A 20 -23.28 17.86 8.31
CA ALA A 20 -22.33 16.88 8.85
C ALA A 20 -22.41 15.50 8.15
N THR A 21 -23.54 15.16 7.53
CA THR A 21 -23.72 13.89 6.80
C THR A 21 -23.15 13.87 5.38
N ALA A 22 -22.68 15.01 4.86
CA ALA A 22 -22.19 15.11 3.47
C ALA A 22 -20.68 14.79 3.31
N ALA A 23 -19.98 14.46 4.40
CA ALA A 23 -18.53 14.24 4.41
C ALA A 23 -18.13 12.77 4.63
N GLN A 24 -18.87 11.81 4.06
CA GLN A 24 -18.29 10.48 3.85
C GLN A 24 -17.28 10.59 2.71
N ALA A 25 -16.00 10.72 3.07
CA ALA A 25 -14.91 10.54 2.12
C ALA A 25 -15.06 9.13 1.53
N ALA A 26 -15.35 9.04 0.23
CA ALA A 26 -15.37 7.76 -0.46
C ALA A 26 -13.97 7.14 -0.35
N GLU A 27 -13.89 5.91 0.16
CA GLU A 27 -12.61 5.20 0.15
C GLU A 27 -12.14 5.03 -1.31
N PRO A 28 -10.85 5.25 -1.59
CA PRO A 28 -10.32 5.10 -2.93
C PRO A 28 -10.52 3.67 -3.41
N ALA A 29 -10.85 3.52 -4.70
CA ALA A 29 -11.00 2.22 -5.32
C ALA A 29 -9.67 1.42 -5.22
N PRO A 30 -9.71 0.08 -5.13
CA PRO A 30 -8.51 -0.74 -4.97
C PRO A 30 -7.45 -0.52 -6.07
N ASP A 31 -7.89 -0.27 -7.30
CA ASP A 31 -6.99 0.04 -8.42
C ASP A 31 -6.32 1.41 -8.25
N ALA A 32 -7.03 2.40 -7.70
CA ALA A 32 -6.48 3.71 -7.40
C ALA A 32 -5.40 3.63 -6.31
N ILE A 33 -5.63 2.84 -5.26
CA ILE A 33 -4.64 2.60 -4.18
C ILE A 33 -3.35 2.01 -4.77
N LEU A 34 -3.50 0.96 -5.58
CA LEU A 34 -2.34 0.30 -6.19
C LEU A 34 -1.60 1.21 -7.17
N LYS A 35 -2.32 1.96 -8.01
CA LYS A 35 -1.74 2.94 -8.94
C LYS A 35 -0.93 3.99 -8.20
N GLU A 36 -1.42 4.50 -7.09
CA GLU A 36 -0.72 5.52 -6.30
C GLU A 36 0.54 4.95 -5.66
N ALA A 37 0.44 3.79 -5.00
CA ALA A 37 1.59 3.12 -4.39
C ALA A 37 2.68 2.81 -5.44
N MET A 38 2.29 2.34 -6.63
CA MET A 38 3.25 2.09 -7.70
C MET A 38 3.89 3.36 -8.25
N ARG A 39 3.11 4.45 -8.40
CA ARG A 39 3.65 5.75 -8.82
C ARG A 39 4.67 6.27 -7.81
N GLU A 40 4.35 6.22 -6.52
CA GLU A 40 5.27 6.62 -5.45
C GLU A 40 6.54 5.78 -5.49
N MET A 41 6.42 4.46 -5.64
CA MET A 41 7.57 3.54 -5.70
C MET A 41 8.50 3.90 -6.86
N VAL A 42 7.97 4.06 -8.08
CA VAL A 42 8.75 4.44 -9.26
C VAL A 42 9.46 5.78 -9.06
N GLN A 43 8.74 6.78 -8.55
CA GLN A 43 9.31 8.10 -8.30
C GLN A 43 10.48 8.03 -7.31
N GLN A 44 10.32 7.30 -6.19
CA GLN A 44 11.36 7.15 -5.18
C GLN A 44 12.58 6.36 -5.68
N LEU A 45 12.36 5.32 -6.48
CA LEU A 45 13.43 4.53 -7.06
C LEU A 45 14.26 5.35 -8.07
N ASN A 46 13.60 6.06 -8.99
CA ASN A 46 14.28 6.90 -9.97
C ASN A 46 15.06 8.05 -9.29
N ALA A 47 14.48 8.67 -8.24
CA ALA A 47 15.15 9.74 -7.50
C ALA A 47 16.39 9.29 -6.71
N ARG A 48 16.52 7.98 -6.40
CA ARG A 48 17.57 7.44 -5.53
C ARG A 48 18.49 6.44 -6.24
N ARG A 49 18.49 6.43 -7.58
CA ARG A 49 19.16 5.43 -8.42
C ARG A 49 20.62 5.19 -8.04
N ASP A 50 21.41 6.25 -7.91
CA ASP A 50 22.84 6.13 -7.59
C ASP A 50 23.09 5.60 -6.17
N ALA A 51 22.20 5.92 -5.23
CA ALA A 51 22.28 5.40 -3.87
C ALA A 51 21.90 3.91 -3.84
N ILE A 52 20.86 3.53 -4.59
CA ILE A 52 20.41 2.13 -4.75
C ILE A 52 21.51 1.27 -5.37
N ALA A 53 22.25 1.79 -6.36
CA ALA A 53 23.36 1.08 -6.98
C ALA A 53 24.47 0.70 -5.99
N ARG A 54 24.66 1.50 -4.93
CA ARG A 54 25.63 1.25 -3.85
C ARG A 54 25.03 0.45 -2.70
N ASN A 55 23.73 0.59 -2.46
CA ASN A 55 23.02 -0.08 -1.38
C ASN A 55 21.62 -0.56 -1.83
N PRO A 56 21.49 -1.82 -2.28
CA PRO A 56 20.20 -2.41 -2.65
C PRO A 56 19.17 -2.48 -1.51
N ALA A 57 19.58 -2.37 -0.24
CA ALA A 57 18.66 -2.36 0.89
C ALA A 57 17.67 -1.18 0.85
N ILE A 58 18.04 -0.09 0.18
CA ILE A 58 17.13 1.06 -0.03
C ILE A 58 15.86 0.63 -0.79
N VAL A 59 15.99 -0.29 -1.76
CA VAL A 59 14.82 -0.80 -2.49
C VAL A 59 13.92 -1.62 -1.57
N GLN A 60 14.51 -2.42 -0.67
CA GLN A 60 13.76 -3.16 0.33
C GLN A 60 13.00 -2.20 1.25
N GLU A 61 13.65 -1.18 1.80
CA GLU A 61 13.00 -0.18 2.67
C GLU A 61 11.82 0.52 1.97
N LEU A 62 12.00 0.89 0.70
CA LEU A 62 10.93 1.49 -0.09
C LEU A 62 9.76 0.52 -0.30
N ALA A 63 10.04 -0.73 -0.65
CA ALA A 63 9.00 -1.75 -0.79
C ALA A 63 8.27 -2.00 0.54
N GLU A 64 9.00 -1.99 1.65
CA GLU A 64 8.43 -2.16 2.99
C GLU A 64 7.49 -1.02 3.39
N ARG A 65 7.83 0.20 3.00
CA ARG A 65 7.02 1.38 3.30
C ARG A 65 5.83 1.55 2.36
N ILE A 66 6.04 1.32 1.06
CA ILE A 66 5.10 1.73 0.01
C ILE A 66 4.19 0.58 -0.40
N LEU A 67 4.73 -0.64 -0.54
CA LEU A 67 3.96 -1.77 -1.09
C LEU A 67 3.38 -2.66 0.00
N LEU A 68 4.18 -3.01 1.01
CA LEU A 68 3.75 -3.98 2.04
C LEU A 68 2.47 -3.62 2.80
N PRO A 69 2.14 -2.34 3.09
CA PRO A 69 0.87 -2.01 3.73
C PRO A 69 -0.36 -2.49 2.95
N HIS A 70 -0.21 -2.74 1.65
CA HIS A 70 -1.28 -3.15 0.75
C HIS A 70 -1.25 -4.64 0.40
N VAL A 71 -0.36 -5.44 1.01
CA VAL A 71 -0.17 -6.86 0.68
C VAL A 71 -0.56 -7.76 1.85
N ASP A 72 -1.50 -8.68 1.60
CA ASP A 72 -1.83 -9.75 2.53
C ASP A 72 -0.84 -10.93 2.41
N PHE A 73 0.24 -10.87 3.21
CA PHE A 73 1.24 -11.93 3.27
C PHE A 73 0.72 -13.24 3.86
N VAL A 74 -0.35 -13.22 4.65
CA VAL A 74 -0.96 -14.45 5.18
C VAL A 74 -1.64 -15.18 4.04
N ALA A 75 -2.46 -14.47 3.25
CA ALA A 75 -3.13 -15.03 2.09
C ALA A 75 -2.11 -15.55 1.06
N ALA A 76 -1.08 -14.75 0.74
CA ALA A 76 -0.02 -15.15 -0.18
C ALA A 76 0.72 -16.40 0.33
N SER A 77 1.11 -16.42 1.61
CA SER A 77 1.82 -17.56 2.20
C SER A 77 0.97 -18.83 2.22
N ARG A 78 -0.33 -18.69 2.49
CA ARG A 78 -1.29 -19.78 2.43
C ARG A 78 -1.39 -20.35 1.01
N GLN A 79 -1.39 -19.49 -0.01
CA GLN A 79 -1.44 -19.91 -1.40
C GLN A 79 -0.18 -20.65 -1.83
N VAL A 80 1.01 -20.16 -1.43
CA VAL A 80 2.29 -20.81 -1.71
C VAL A 80 2.41 -22.18 -1.03
N LEU A 81 2.01 -22.29 0.24
CA LEU A 81 2.08 -23.55 0.98
C LEU A 81 0.96 -24.54 0.62
N GLY A 82 -0.14 -24.06 0.04
CA GLY A 82 -1.29 -24.87 -0.35
C GLY A 82 -1.77 -25.81 0.77
N ARG A 83 -1.84 -27.11 0.47
CA ARG A 83 -2.28 -28.13 1.44
C ARG A 83 -1.41 -28.20 2.71
N HIS A 84 -0.15 -27.78 2.64
CA HIS A 84 0.77 -27.81 3.78
C HIS A 84 0.45 -26.72 4.81
N TRP A 85 -0.22 -25.63 4.41
CA TRP A 85 -0.67 -24.59 5.32
C TRP A 85 -1.56 -25.14 6.44
N ARG A 86 -2.49 -26.05 6.11
CA ARG A 86 -3.42 -26.63 7.09
C ARG A 86 -2.72 -27.50 8.13
N ARG A 87 -1.58 -28.10 7.79
CA ARG A 87 -0.82 -29.02 8.64
C ARG A 87 0.29 -28.32 9.44
N ALA A 88 0.73 -27.15 9.01
CA ALA A 88 1.78 -26.40 9.69
C ALA A 88 1.30 -25.84 11.03
N SER A 89 2.16 -25.93 12.05
CA SER A 89 1.95 -25.28 13.35
C SER A 89 1.91 -23.76 13.20
N ARG A 90 1.47 -23.06 14.24
CA ARG A 90 1.46 -21.59 14.25
C ARG A 90 2.88 -21.03 14.10
N GLU A 91 3.84 -21.61 14.79
CA GLU A 91 5.25 -21.24 14.77
C GLU A 91 5.85 -21.45 13.39
N GLN A 92 5.54 -22.59 12.74
CA GLN A 92 5.99 -22.89 11.38
C GLN A 92 5.40 -21.90 10.35
N LYS A 93 4.13 -21.53 10.49
CA LYS A 93 3.49 -20.52 9.61
C LYS A 93 4.16 -19.16 9.76
N LEU A 94 4.38 -18.71 10.99
CA LEU A 94 5.05 -17.43 11.27
C LEU A 94 6.49 -17.41 10.77
N ALA A 95 7.23 -18.50 10.99
CA ALA A 95 8.59 -18.65 10.45
C ALA A 95 8.58 -18.59 8.91
N PHE A 96 7.72 -19.39 8.27
CA PHE A 96 7.58 -19.37 6.82
C PHE A 96 7.25 -17.98 6.29
N MET A 97 6.25 -17.30 6.85
CA MET A 97 5.86 -15.96 6.40
C MET A 97 7.03 -14.97 6.47
N ARG A 98 7.79 -14.99 7.57
CA ARG A 98 8.95 -14.10 7.75
C ARG A 98 10.06 -14.39 6.75
N GLU A 99 10.44 -15.66 6.59
CA GLU A 99 11.50 -16.04 5.65
C GLU A 99 11.07 -15.82 4.21
N PHE A 100 9.82 -16.12 3.87
CA PHE A 100 9.26 -15.91 2.54
C PHE A 100 9.26 -14.42 2.17
N ARG A 101 8.78 -13.54 3.07
CA ARG A 101 8.85 -12.10 2.89
C ARG A 101 10.29 -11.62 2.69
N THR A 102 11.21 -12.08 3.55
CA THR A 102 12.63 -11.69 3.50
C THR A 102 13.27 -12.12 2.18
N LEU A 103 12.99 -13.33 1.72
CA LEU A 103 13.48 -13.86 0.45
C LEU A 103 13.01 -13.02 -0.73
N LEU A 104 11.70 -12.74 -0.82
CA LEU A 104 11.13 -11.93 -1.91
C LEU A 104 11.76 -10.54 -1.94
N LEU A 105 11.78 -9.86 -0.78
CA LEU A 105 12.35 -8.51 -0.69
C LEU A 105 13.81 -8.50 -1.11
N ARG A 106 14.63 -9.43 -0.60
CA ARG A 106 16.06 -9.48 -0.94
C ARG A 106 16.29 -9.76 -2.42
N PHE A 107 15.61 -10.76 -2.98
CA PHE A 107 15.81 -11.18 -4.37
C PHE A 107 15.40 -10.08 -5.35
N TYR A 108 14.17 -9.58 -5.22
CA TYR A 108 13.64 -8.58 -6.14
C TYR A 108 14.30 -7.21 -5.96
N SER A 109 14.66 -6.83 -4.73
CA SER A 109 15.42 -5.58 -4.51
C SER A 109 16.78 -5.61 -5.17
N THR A 110 17.48 -6.74 -5.10
CA THR A 110 18.78 -6.92 -5.75
C THR A 110 18.64 -6.88 -7.27
N ALA A 111 17.65 -7.59 -7.82
CA ALA A 111 17.40 -7.59 -9.26
C ALA A 111 17.05 -6.19 -9.78
N LEU A 112 16.21 -5.46 -9.05
CA LEU A 112 15.79 -4.11 -9.42
C LEU A 112 16.94 -3.10 -9.28
N ALA A 113 17.75 -3.20 -8.24
CA ALA A 113 18.94 -2.37 -8.09
C ALA A 113 19.91 -2.56 -9.26
N LYS A 114 20.11 -3.81 -9.71
CA LYS A 114 20.92 -4.10 -10.90
C LYS A 114 20.32 -3.49 -12.16
N TYR A 115 19.00 -3.64 -12.38
CA TYR A 115 18.33 -3.04 -13.52
C TYR A 115 18.48 -1.52 -13.57
N LEU A 116 18.32 -0.86 -12.42
CA LEU A 116 18.43 0.58 -12.25
C LEU A 116 19.84 1.13 -12.47
N GLN A 117 20.90 0.32 -12.56
CA GLN A 117 22.24 0.81 -12.87
C GLN A 117 22.30 1.43 -14.27
N ASP A 118 21.66 0.75 -15.23
CA ASP A 118 21.73 1.11 -16.65
C ASP A 118 20.40 1.65 -17.19
N ASN A 119 19.33 1.59 -16.40
CA ASN A 119 17.97 1.91 -16.85
C ASN A 119 17.23 2.83 -15.86
N THR A 120 16.20 3.49 -16.38
CA THR A 120 15.20 4.23 -15.58
C THR A 120 13.86 3.54 -15.71
N LEU A 121 13.08 3.52 -14.62
CA LEU A 121 11.72 2.97 -14.68
C LEU A 121 10.80 3.97 -15.37
N ASP A 122 10.11 3.53 -16.40
CA ASP A 122 9.05 4.30 -17.04
C ASP A 122 7.78 4.23 -16.16
N PRO A 123 7.23 5.38 -15.71
CA PRO A 123 5.95 5.42 -15.02
C PRO A 123 4.79 4.77 -15.82
N ALA A 124 4.88 4.74 -17.15
CA ALA A 124 3.89 4.12 -18.03
C ALA A 124 4.00 2.58 -18.12
N MET A 125 5.05 1.97 -17.55
CA MET A 125 5.24 0.50 -17.53
C MET A 125 4.09 -0.24 -16.83
N PHE A 126 3.41 0.40 -15.88
CA PHE A 126 2.34 -0.22 -15.09
C PHE A 126 0.98 0.03 -15.76
N VAL A 127 0.74 -0.63 -16.88
CA VAL A 127 -0.60 -0.70 -17.49
C VAL A 127 -1.44 -1.70 -16.71
N PHE A 128 -2.27 -1.20 -15.81
CA PHE A 128 -3.28 -2.01 -15.14
C PHE A 128 -4.39 -2.30 -16.16
N ALA A 129 -4.50 -3.57 -16.57
CA ALA A 129 -5.60 -4.01 -17.40
C ALA A 129 -6.94 -3.61 -16.73
N PRO A 130 -7.92 -3.13 -17.51
CA PRO A 130 -9.21 -2.67 -16.98
C PRO A 130 -10.00 -3.78 -16.29
#